data_AF-A0A2V8J5D5-F1
#
_entry.id   AF-A0A2V8J5D5-F1
#
_cell.length_a   1.000
_cell.length_b   1.000
_cell.length_c   1.000
_cell.angle_alpha   90.00
_cell.angle_beta   90.00
_cell.angle_gamma   90.00
#
_symmetry.space_group_name_H-M   'P 1'
#
loop_
_entity.id
_entity.type
_entity.pdbx_description
1 polymer ?
#
loop_
_entity_poly.entity_id
_entity_poly.type
_entity_poly.pdbx_seq_one_letter_code
_entity_poly.pdbx_strand_id
1 'polypeptide(L)'
;MDAFVKEPVNRTSKIGVICKEQETAIVEEFFEFFKTPWEFHVPGRSYDVVMCTRPEITNVAARLLVVYGSQNTVNEKEAGAGLDSQPHGRLLEQNGVRVPIYGNILAFDEIAAPLLCLEESNRAVAFQTAAHDLSIVRVGYDLFHEVEFLLCTGQPPVNAGIPTLEIHISMLRDWILAAGIPVVEVPAVPQGHEFIVCLTHDVDFMRIRDHKFDHTMWGFLRRASVGSLLDLVKRKRSWIDCLKNLKAIFLLPAVYLRICKDFWFEDFERFLRLERDLKATFFFIPFKNRPG
;
A
#
# COMPACT_ATOMS: atom_id res chain seq x y z
N MET A 1 36.59 -41.19 -9.87
CA MET A 1 35.46 -40.81 -8.99
C MET A 1 35.77 -39.38 -8.54
N ASP A 2 35.52 -38.42 -9.44
CA ASP A 2 35.74 -37.01 -9.14
C ASP A 2 34.47 -36.47 -8.51
N ALA A 3 34.53 -36.26 -7.19
CA ALA A 3 33.53 -35.52 -6.47
C ALA A 3 33.54 -34.08 -7.00
N PHE A 4 32.57 -33.75 -7.85
CA PHE A 4 32.21 -32.37 -8.15
C PHE A 4 31.81 -31.69 -6.85
N VAL A 5 32.77 -31.02 -6.22
CA VAL A 5 32.50 -30.00 -5.21
C VAL A 5 31.76 -28.89 -5.96
N LYS A 6 30.42 -28.89 -5.89
CA LYS A 6 29.61 -27.74 -6.30
C LYS A 6 30.08 -26.57 -5.45
N GLU A 7 30.75 -25.61 -6.05
CA GLU A 7 31.05 -24.34 -5.39
C GLU A 7 29.73 -23.78 -4.80
N PRO A 8 29.75 -23.24 -3.57
CA PRO A 8 28.56 -22.64 -2.99
C PRO A 8 28.12 -21.49 -3.90
N VAL A 9 26.96 -21.65 -4.54
CA VAL A 9 26.35 -20.60 -5.35
C VAL A 9 26.15 -19.40 -4.42
N ASN A 10 26.90 -18.33 -4.67
CA ASN A 10 26.78 -17.09 -3.89
C ASN A 10 25.45 -16.42 -4.27
N ARG A 11 24.39 -16.76 -3.53
CA ARG A 11 23.03 -16.25 -3.75
C ARG A 11 22.85 -14.93 -3.01
N THR A 12 22.21 -13.97 -3.67
CA THR A 12 21.82 -12.72 -3.03
C THR A 12 20.55 -12.93 -2.20
N SER A 13 20.50 -12.32 -1.02
CA SER A 13 19.30 -12.30 -0.15
C SER A 13 18.22 -11.32 -0.64
N LYS A 14 18.47 -10.62 -1.76
CA LYS A 14 17.50 -9.74 -2.40
C LYS A 14 16.52 -10.54 -3.24
N ILE A 15 15.31 -10.02 -3.41
CA ILE A 15 14.33 -10.49 -4.39
C ILE A 15 14.73 -9.95 -5.77
N GLY A 16 14.90 -10.84 -6.75
CA GLY A 16 15.09 -10.45 -8.15
C GLY A 16 13.74 -10.28 -8.85
N VAL A 17 13.55 -9.18 -9.58
CA VAL A 17 12.27 -8.90 -10.27
C VAL A 17 12.46 -8.86 -11.78
N ILE A 18 11.64 -9.62 -12.51
CA ILE A 18 11.55 -9.62 -13.97
C ILE A 18 10.15 -9.15 -14.36
N CYS A 19 10.04 -7.88 -14.76
CA CYS A 19 8.77 -7.23 -15.08
C CYS A 19 8.76 -6.69 -16.51
N LYS A 20 7.59 -6.33 -17.05
CA LYS A 20 7.49 -5.59 -18.32
C LYS A 20 8.08 -4.19 -18.15
N GLU A 21 8.52 -3.56 -19.24
CA GLU A 21 9.18 -2.24 -19.17
C GLU A 21 8.26 -1.18 -18.56
N GLN A 22 6.96 -1.24 -18.87
CA GLN A 22 5.95 -0.33 -18.35
C GLN A 22 5.68 -0.52 -16.84
N GLU A 23 6.03 -1.67 -16.27
CA GLU A 23 5.77 -2.00 -14.86
C GLU A 23 6.86 -1.47 -13.92
N THR A 24 7.96 -0.91 -14.45
CA THR A 24 9.14 -0.50 -13.66
C THR A 24 8.76 0.42 -12.49
N ALA A 25 7.93 1.43 -12.73
CA ALA A 25 7.53 2.39 -11.69
C ALA A 25 6.65 1.74 -10.61
N ILE A 26 5.70 0.89 -11.00
CA ILE A 26 4.81 0.24 -10.03
C ILE A 26 5.52 -0.85 -9.23
N VAL A 27 6.55 -1.49 -9.81
CA VAL A 27 7.44 -2.40 -9.07
C VAL A 27 8.14 -1.64 -7.95
N GLU A 28 8.72 -0.46 -8.25
CA GLU A 28 9.37 0.38 -7.25
C GLU A 28 8.41 0.75 -6.13
N GLU A 29 7.20 1.23 -6.46
CA GLU A 29 6.16 1.55 -5.49
C GLU A 29 5.73 0.33 -4.66
N PHE A 30 5.51 -0.85 -5.27
CA PHE A 30 5.15 -2.06 -4.56
C PHE A 30 6.15 -2.42 -3.46
N PHE A 31 7.45 -2.33 -3.77
CA PHE A 31 8.49 -2.64 -2.80
C PHE A 31 8.66 -1.56 -1.72
N GLU A 32 8.19 -0.34 -1.95
CA GLU A 32 8.01 0.63 -0.87
C GLU A 32 6.95 0.17 0.15
N PHE A 33 5.97 -0.65 -0.22
CA PHE A 33 5.04 -1.25 0.74
C PHE A 33 5.55 -2.57 1.31
N PHE A 34 6.19 -3.41 0.47
CA PHE A 34 6.67 -4.72 0.93
C PHE A 34 7.88 -4.63 1.86
N LYS A 35 8.65 -3.53 1.80
CA LYS A 35 9.81 -3.24 2.66
C LYS A 35 10.84 -4.36 2.71
N THR A 36 10.98 -5.14 1.64
CA THR A 36 11.97 -6.24 1.53
C THR A 36 13.04 -5.87 0.50
N PRO A 37 14.34 -6.15 0.74
CA PRO A 37 15.40 -5.85 -0.22
C PRO A 37 15.15 -6.51 -1.59
N TRP A 38 15.25 -5.72 -2.64
CA TRP A 38 14.98 -6.17 -4.01
C TRP A 38 15.89 -5.46 -5.01
N GLU A 39 15.92 -5.98 -6.23
CA GLU A 39 16.49 -5.31 -7.40
C GLU A 39 15.89 -5.91 -8.68
N PHE A 40 15.95 -5.17 -9.79
CA PHE A 40 15.68 -5.76 -11.10
C PHE A 40 16.69 -6.88 -11.37
N HIS A 41 16.17 -8.01 -11.87
CA HIS A 41 16.95 -9.22 -12.06
C HIS A 41 18.12 -9.00 -13.03
N VAL A 42 19.31 -9.45 -12.60
CA VAL A 42 20.54 -9.42 -13.40
C VAL A 42 20.80 -10.82 -13.98
N PRO A 43 20.88 -10.98 -15.31
CA PRO A 43 21.18 -12.26 -15.93
C PRO A 43 22.46 -12.92 -15.39
N GLY A 44 22.41 -14.23 -15.15
CA GLY A 44 23.53 -15.02 -14.61
C GLY A 44 23.75 -14.89 -13.10
N ARG A 45 23.03 -13.99 -12.42
CA ARG A 45 23.04 -13.90 -10.96
C ARG A 45 22.08 -14.90 -10.35
N SER A 46 22.44 -15.44 -9.18
CA SER A 46 21.57 -16.35 -8.43
C SER A 46 20.89 -15.63 -7.28
N TYR A 47 19.59 -15.87 -7.12
CA TYR A 47 18.73 -15.24 -6.13
C TYR A 47 18.13 -16.31 -5.19
N ASP A 48 17.67 -15.91 -4.00
CA ASP A 48 16.80 -16.80 -3.22
C ASP A 48 15.38 -16.81 -3.79
N VAL A 49 14.86 -15.63 -4.15
CA VAL A 49 13.52 -15.44 -4.72
C VAL A 49 13.61 -14.66 -6.02
N VAL A 50 12.90 -15.12 -7.05
CA VAL A 50 12.64 -14.33 -8.26
C VAL A 50 11.13 -14.20 -8.47
N MET A 51 10.69 -12.96 -8.69
CA MET A 51 9.33 -12.64 -9.12
C MET A 51 9.33 -12.33 -10.61
N CYS A 52 8.33 -12.84 -11.32
CA CYS A 52 8.21 -12.64 -12.74
C CYS A 52 6.76 -12.35 -13.16
N THR A 53 6.55 -11.37 -14.04
CA THR A 53 5.29 -11.15 -14.78
C THR A 53 5.40 -11.47 -16.28
N ARG A 54 6.59 -11.86 -16.77
CA ARG A 54 6.83 -12.27 -18.15
C ARG A 54 6.66 -13.79 -18.35
N PRO A 55 5.92 -14.23 -19.37
CA PRO A 55 5.71 -15.66 -19.63
C PRO A 55 6.97 -16.38 -20.15
N GLU A 56 7.90 -15.64 -20.75
CA GLU A 56 9.09 -16.19 -21.39
C GLU A 56 10.31 -16.09 -20.46
N ILE A 57 10.44 -17.05 -19.55
CA ILE A 57 11.67 -17.21 -18.76
C ILE A 57 12.26 -18.59 -18.97
N THR A 58 13.52 -18.60 -19.36
CA THR A 58 14.38 -19.79 -19.29
C THR A 58 15.60 -19.45 -18.42
N ASN A 59 16.08 -20.43 -17.64
CA ASN A 59 17.32 -20.35 -16.85
C ASN A 59 17.38 -19.29 -15.74
N VAL A 60 16.41 -19.29 -14.82
CA VAL A 60 16.53 -18.55 -13.56
C VAL A 60 17.18 -19.43 -12.49
N ALA A 61 18.26 -18.94 -11.89
CA ALA A 61 18.89 -19.57 -10.74
C ALA A 61 18.27 -19.03 -9.43
N ALA A 62 17.19 -19.66 -8.97
CA ALA A 62 16.48 -19.28 -7.75
C ALA A 62 16.13 -20.49 -6.86
N ARG A 63 15.80 -20.27 -5.57
CA ARG A 63 15.16 -21.30 -4.72
C ARG A 63 13.65 -21.27 -4.91
N LEU A 64 13.09 -20.07 -5.07
CA LEU A 64 11.69 -19.83 -5.34
C LEU A 64 11.53 -18.92 -6.57
N LEU A 65 10.73 -19.36 -7.53
CA LEU A 65 10.28 -18.56 -8.67
C LEU A 65 8.76 -18.35 -8.56
N VAL A 66 8.31 -17.10 -8.46
CA VAL A 66 6.90 -16.73 -8.45
C VAL A 66 6.54 -16.14 -9.81
N VAL A 67 5.69 -16.82 -10.57
CA VAL A 67 5.30 -16.45 -11.93
C VAL A 67 3.85 -15.96 -11.96
N TYR A 68 3.71 -14.65 -12.00
CA TYR A 68 2.46 -13.96 -12.24
C TYR A 68 2.18 -13.87 -13.75
N GLY A 69 0.90 -13.92 -14.09
CA GLY A 69 0.46 -13.74 -15.47
C GLY A 69 -0.90 -14.35 -15.72
N SER A 70 -1.77 -13.61 -16.38
CA SER A 70 -3.14 -13.98 -16.72
C SER A 70 -3.28 -14.57 -18.14
N GLN A 71 -2.18 -14.78 -18.86
CA GLN A 71 -2.16 -15.27 -20.24
C GLN A 71 -1.66 -16.71 -20.32
N ASN A 72 -2.22 -17.49 -21.25
CA ASN A 72 -1.94 -18.92 -21.40
C ASN A 72 -0.50 -19.20 -21.85
N THR A 73 0.15 -20.12 -21.16
CA THR A 73 1.34 -20.81 -21.66
C THR A 73 0.99 -22.24 -22.07
N VAL A 74 0.60 -22.39 -23.34
CA VAL A 74 0.54 -23.63 -24.16
C VAL A 74 -0.34 -24.81 -23.70
N ASN A 75 -0.86 -24.90 -22.46
CA ASN A 75 -1.76 -26.01 -22.05
C ASN A 75 -2.82 -25.62 -20.99
N GLU A 76 -3.32 -24.38 -21.05
CA GLU A 76 -4.20 -23.83 -20.03
C GLU A 76 -5.51 -23.36 -20.69
N LYS A 77 -6.67 -23.76 -20.15
CA LYS A 77 -7.97 -23.32 -20.65
C LYS A 77 -8.33 -22.00 -19.97
N GLU A 78 -8.58 -20.96 -20.76
CA GLU A 78 -9.15 -19.72 -20.26
C GLU A 78 -10.44 -20.03 -19.48
N ALA A 79 -10.49 -19.58 -18.24
CA ALA A 79 -11.71 -19.50 -17.47
C ALA A 79 -12.57 -18.33 -17.96
N GLY A 80 -13.02 -18.39 -19.22
CA GLY A 80 -13.95 -17.44 -19.82
C GLY A 80 -13.47 -15.99 -19.75
N ALA A 81 -12.65 -15.59 -20.72
CA ALA A 81 -12.45 -14.20 -21.07
C ALA A 81 -13.73 -13.65 -21.73
N GLY A 82 -14.74 -13.35 -20.91
CA GLY A 82 -15.59 -12.21 -21.18
C GLY A 82 -14.89 -11.00 -20.60
N LEU A 83 -14.59 -10.01 -21.44
CA LEU A 83 -14.30 -8.62 -21.09
C LEU A 83 -15.48 -7.94 -20.36
N ASP A 84 -16.26 -8.70 -19.58
CA ASP A 84 -17.23 -8.16 -18.64
C ASP A 84 -16.45 -7.78 -17.40
N SER A 85 -16.05 -6.51 -17.41
CA SER A 85 -15.71 -5.71 -16.24
C SER A 85 -16.77 -5.94 -15.16
N GLN A 86 -16.59 -6.95 -14.32
CA GLN A 86 -17.30 -7.04 -13.06
C GLN A 86 -16.91 -5.78 -12.29
N PRO A 87 -17.83 -4.84 -12.04
CA PRO A 87 -17.49 -3.53 -11.46
C PRO A 87 -16.93 -3.63 -10.02
N HIS A 88 -16.91 -4.84 -9.46
CA HIS A 88 -16.49 -5.14 -8.09
C HIS A 88 -15.22 -6.01 -8.00
N GLY A 89 -14.63 -6.41 -9.13
CA GLY A 89 -13.56 -7.40 -9.17
C GLY A 89 -14.07 -8.83 -8.93
N ARG A 90 -13.25 -9.83 -9.23
CA ARG A 90 -13.53 -11.24 -8.92
C ARG A 90 -12.85 -11.62 -7.60
N LEU A 91 -13.58 -12.32 -6.75
CA LEU A 91 -13.09 -12.68 -5.41
C LEU A 91 -12.37 -14.03 -5.45
N LEU A 92 -11.16 -14.03 -4.93
CA LEU A 92 -10.39 -15.23 -4.65
C LEU A 92 -10.40 -15.51 -3.14
N GLU A 93 -10.27 -16.78 -2.78
CA GLU A 93 -10.20 -17.23 -1.39
C GLU A 93 -8.92 -18.03 -1.15
N GLN A 94 -8.24 -17.70 -0.05
CA GLN A 94 -7.15 -18.49 0.52
C GLN A 94 -7.32 -18.56 2.04
N ASN A 95 -7.48 -19.76 2.60
CA ASN A 95 -7.57 -19.98 4.04
C ASN A 95 -8.61 -19.08 4.75
N GLY A 96 -9.76 -18.84 4.12
CA GLY A 96 -10.82 -17.96 4.65
C GLY A 96 -10.56 -16.46 4.50
N VAL A 97 -9.44 -16.06 3.89
CA VAL A 97 -9.15 -14.67 3.50
C VAL A 97 -9.64 -14.46 2.06
N ARG A 98 -10.46 -13.42 1.87
CA ARG A 98 -10.99 -13.03 0.56
C ARG A 98 -10.12 -11.92 -0.04
N VAL A 99 -9.72 -12.06 -1.29
CA VAL A 99 -8.94 -11.05 -2.02
C VAL A 99 -9.63 -10.72 -3.35
N PRO A 100 -10.08 -9.47 -3.56
CA PRO A 100 -10.61 -9.05 -4.86
C PRO A 100 -9.49 -8.81 -5.85
N ILE A 101 -9.69 -9.28 -7.08
CA ILE A 101 -8.82 -9.06 -8.24
C ILE A 101 -9.61 -8.29 -9.29
N TYR A 102 -9.03 -7.21 -9.79
CA TYR A 102 -9.68 -6.25 -10.68
C TYR A 102 -9.28 -6.44 -12.15
N GLY A 103 -8.13 -7.06 -12.40
CA GLY A 103 -7.64 -7.43 -13.72
C GLY A 103 -8.07 -8.83 -14.16
N ASN A 104 -7.36 -9.33 -15.18
CA ASN A 104 -7.64 -10.63 -15.77
C ASN A 104 -7.18 -11.78 -14.85
N ILE A 105 -7.98 -12.85 -14.83
CA ILE A 105 -7.69 -14.07 -14.07
C ILE A 105 -7.67 -15.28 -14.99
N LEU A 106 -6.60 -16.04 -14.90
CA LEU A 106 -6.43 -17.37 -15.42
C LEU A 106 -6.65 -18.37 -14.28
N ALA A 107 -7.51 -19.37 -14.52
CA ALA A 107 -7.69 -20.47 -13.60
C ALA A 107 -7.17 -21.78 -14.21
N PHE A 108 -6.68 -22.66 -13.35
CA PHE A 108 -6.08 -23.93 -13.67
C PHE A 108 -7.01 -25.06 -13.25
N ASP A 109 -7.16 -26.05 -14.12
CA ASP A 109 -7.95 -27.24 -13.86
C ASP A 109 -7.08 -28.34 -13.24
N GLU A 110 -7.71 -29.27 -12.52
CA GLU A 110 -7.08 -30.51 -12.02
C GLU A 110 -5.88 -30.31 -11.06
N ILE A 111 -5.82 -29.17 -10.37
CA ILE A 111 -4.83 -28.91 -9.32
C ILE A 111 -5.27 -29.54 -8.01
N ALA A 112 -4.50 -30.52 -7.51
CA ALA A 112 -4.81 -31.24 -6.27
C ALA A 112 -4.64 -30.38 -5.00
N ALA A 113 -3.70 -29.44 -4.99
CA ALA A 113 -3.37 -28.60 -3.84
C ALA A 113 -3.20 -27.13 -4.28
N PRO A 114 -4.30 -26.40 -4.54
CA PRO A 114 -4.24 -24.99 -4.90
C PRO A 114 -3.82 -24.13 -3.71
N LEU A 115 -3.06 -23.07 -3.99
CA LEU A 115 -2.72 -22.03 -3.02
C LEU A 115 -3.80 -20.95 -2.92
N LEU A 116 -4.54 -20.73 -4.01
CA LEU A 116 -5.57 -19.70 -4.14
C LEU A 116 -6.64 -20.19 -5.09
N CYS A 117 -7.91 -20.01 -4.76
CA CYS A 117 -9.04 -20.44 -5.57
C CYS A 117 -10.00 -19.30 -5.89
N LEU A 118 -10.74 -19.40 -6.99
CA LEU A 118 -11.94 -18.59 -7.23
C LEU A 118 -13.01 -18.95 -6.20
N GLU A 119 -13.57 -17.94 -5.51
CA GLU A 119 -14.61 -18.16 -4.49
C GLU A 119 -15.85 -18.85 -5.07
N GLU A 120 -16.28 -18.46 -6.28
CA GLU A 120 -17.52 -18.94 -6.89
C GLU A 120 -17.45 -20.38 -7.43
N SER A 121 -16.27 -20.80 -7.89
CA SER A 121 -16.11 -22.07 -8.64
C SER A 121 -15.09 -23.03 -8.03
N ASN A 122 -14.37 -22.60 -7.00
CA ASN A 122 -13.27 -23.32 -6.37
C ASN A 122 -12.18 -23.79 -7.36
N ARG A 123 -12.06 -23.13 -8.51
CA ARG A 123 -10.99 -23.40 -9.49
C ARG A 123 -9.70 -22.74 -9.03
N ALA A 124 -8.59 -23.43 -9.22
CA ALA A 124 -7.28 -22.96 -8.77
C ALA A 124 -6.85 -21.72 -9.57
N VAL A 125 -6.39 -20.68 -8.90
CA VAL A 125 -5.77 -19.47 -9.52
C VAL A 125 -4.29 -19.39 -9.16
N ALA A 126 -3.86 -20.03 -8.07
CA ALA A 126 -2.44 -20.20 -7.81
C ALA A 126 -2.15 -21.62 -7.34
N PHE A 127 -0.97 -22.13 -7.70
CA PHE A 127 -0.50 -23.44 -7.26
C PHE A 127 1.02 -23.48 -7.21
N GLN A 128 1.55 -24.43 -6.45
CA GLN A 128 2.98 -24.66 -6.30
C GLN A 128 3.38 -25.96 -6.98
N THR A 129 4.50 -25.93 -7.70
CA THR A 129 5.21 -27.12 -8.16
C THR A 129 6.63 -27.09 -7.66
N ALA A 130 7.13 -28.21 -7.16
CA ALA A 130 8.51 -28.35 -6.72
C ALA A 130 9.27 -29.23 -7.72
N ALA A 131 10.39 -28.74 -8.22
CA ALA A 131 11.31 -29.49 -9.08
C ALA A 131 12.73 -29.38 -8.51
N HIS A 132 13.20 -30.46 -7.89
CA HIS A 132 14.53 -30.54 -7.25
C HIS A 132 14.82 -29.36 -6.31
N ASP A 133 15.68 -28.43 -6.73
CA ASP A 133 16.17 -27.29 -5.95
C ASP A 133 15.37 -25.99 -6.20
N LEU A 134 14.33 -26.05 -7.04
CA LEU A 134 13.49 -24.91 -7.42
C LEU A 134 12.03 -25.19 -7.09
N SER A 135 11.45 -24.33 -6.25
CA SER A 135 10.01 -24.21 -6.08
C SER A 135 9.47 -23.17 -7.06
N ILE A 136 8.40 -23.51 -7.77
CA ILE A 136 7.70 -22.59 -8.68
C ILE A 136 6.29 -22.37 -8.14
N VAL A 137 5.91 -21.11 -7.95
CA VAL A 137 4.54 -20.71 -7.65
C VAL A 137 3.97 -20.04 -8.89
N ARG A 138 2.97 -20.66 -9.52
CA ARG A 138 2.26 -20.08 -10.66
C ARG A 138 1.02 -19.35 -10.16
N VAL A 139 0.84 -18.09 -10.56
CA VAL A 139 -0.27 -17.23 -10.16
C VAL A 139 -0.96 -16.67 -11.40
N GLY A 140 -2.25 -16.93 -11.52
CA GLY A 140 -3.06 -16.66 -12.71
C GLY A 140 -3.51 -15.21 -12.89
N TYR A 141 -2.89 -14.24 -12.24
CA TYR A 141 -3.17 -12.81 -12.46
C TYR A 141 -1.86 -12.02 -12.47
N ASP A 142 -1.92 -10.77 -12.88
CA ASP A 142 -0.77 -9.87 -12.94
C ASP A 142 -0.71 -8.99 -11.68
N LEU A 143 0.24 -9.28 -10.77
CA LEU A 143 0.37 -8.54 -9.52
C LEU A 143 0.56 -7.04 -9.73
N PHE A 144 1.42 -6.64 -10.67
CA PHE A 144 1.77 -5.23 -10.83
C PHE A 144 0.64 -4.44 -11.45
N HIS A 145 -0.18 -5.07 -12.31
CA HIS A 145 -1.42 -4.47 -12.75
C HIS A 145 -2.44 -4.28 -11.60
N GLU A 146 -2.56 -5.25 -10.69
CA GLU A 146 -3.43 -5.10 -9.51
C GLU A 146 -2.96 -3.97 -8.59
N VAL A 147 -1.65 -3.89 -8.31
CA VAL A 147 -1.07 -2.83 -7.47
C VAL A 147 -1.28 -1.46 -8.12
N GLU A 148 -1.07 -1.34 -9.43
CA GLU A 148 -1.34 -0.11 -10.18
C GLU A 148 -2.80 0.30 -10.05
N PHE A 149 -3.74 -0.63 -10.24
CA PHE A 149 -5.16 -0.36 -10.08
C PHE A 149 -5.49 0.13 -8.66
N LEU A 150 -4.98 -0.56 -7.63
CA LEU A 150 -5.24 -0.21 -6.23
C LEU A 150 -4.69 1.17 -5.84
N LEU A 151 -3.50 1.53 -6.33
CA LEU A 151 -2.86 2.80 -5.99
C LEU A 151 -3.38 3.98 -6.83
N CYS A 152 -3.68 3.76 -8.10
CA CYS A 152 -4.06 4.84 -9.03
C CYS A 152 -5.58 5.04 -9.12
N THR A 153 -6.37 3.97 -9.07
CA THR A 153 -7.83 4.02 -9.21
C THR A 153 -8.53 3.81 -7.88
N GLY A 154 -8.01 2.88 -7.07
CA GLY A 154 -8.61 2.46 -5.81
C GLY A 154 -9.70 1.42 -6.01
N GLN A 155 -9.93 0.65 -4.94
CA GLN A 155 -10.98 -0.35 -4.89
C GLN A 155 -12.38 0.26 -4.70
N PRO A 156 -13.44 -0.36 -5.25
CA PRO A 156 -14.81 0.11 -5.08
C PRO A 156 -15.26 0.05 -3.61
N PRO A 157 -16.23 0.89 -3.18
CA PRO A 157 -16.66 0.97 -1.79
C PRO A 157 -17.11 -0.35 -1.16
N VAL A 158 -17.67 -1.27 -1.96
CA VAL A 158 -18.09 -2.61 -1.51
C VAL A 158 -16.93 -3.43 -0.96
N ASN A 159 -15.72 -3.23 -1.49
CA ASN A 159 -14.51 -3.92 -1.05
C ASN A 159 -13.69 -3.10 -0.07
N ALA A 160 -14.06 -1.85 0.26
CA ALA A 160 -13.24 -0.92 1.06
C ALA A 160 -12.78 -1.46 2.43
N GLY A 161 -13.50 -2.45 2.99
CA GLY A 161 -13.12 -3.12 4.23
C GLY A 161 -12.08 -4.24 4.07
N ILE A 162 -11.68 -4.57 2.84
CA ILE A 162 -10.71 -5.61 2.51
C ILE A 162 -9.37 -4.92 2.19
N PRO A 163 -8.30 -5.16 2.97
CA PRO A 163 -6.98 -4.58 2.73
C PRO A 163 -6.25 -5.33 1.60
N THR A 164 -6.72 -5.14 0.36
CA THR A 164 -6.36 -5.97 -0.80
C THR A 164 -4.85 -5.98 -1.05
N LEU A 165 -4.19 -4.81 -0.99
CA LEU A 165 -2.75 -4.69 -1.23
C LEU A 165 -1.94 -5.43 -0.15
N GLU A 166 -2.34 -5.29 1.12
CA GLU A 166 -1.71 -5.99 2.24
C GLU A 166 -1.90 -7.50 2.13
N ILE A 167 -3.05 -7.96 1.62
CA ILE A 167 -3.27 -9.38 1.37
C ILE A 167 -2.32 -9.88 0.28
N HIS A 168 -2.12 -9.15 -0.84
CA HIS A 168 -1.12 -9.52 -1.85
C HIS A 168 0.30 -9.64 -1.26
N ILE A 169 0.68 -8.68 -0.42
CA ILE A 169 1.97 -8.70 0.29
C ILE A 169 2.07 -9.92 1.22
N SER A 170 1.01 -10.21 1.99
CA SER A 170 0.96 -11.37 2.88
C SER A 170 1.08 -12.67 2.11
N MET A 171 0.35 -12.83 1.01
CA MET A 171 0.41 -14.03 0.17
C MET A 171 1.83 -14.29 -0.33
N LEU A 172 2.50 -13.26 -0.88
CA LEU A 172 3.87 -13.38 -1.35
C LEU A 172 4.83 -13.74 -0.20
N ARG A 173 4.69 -13.08 0.96
CA ARG A 173 5.50 -13.36 2.15
C ARG A 173 5.31 -14.81 2.60
N ASP A 174 4.08 -15.29 2.66
CA ASP A 174 3.75 -16.64 3.08
C ASP A 174 4.34 -17.68 2.14
N TRP A 175 4.31 -17.43 0.82
CA TRP A 175 4.95 -18.31 -0.17
C TRP A 175 6.47 -18.34 -0.05
N ILE A 176 7.12 -17.20 0.23
CA ILE A 176 8.57 -17.13 0.48
C ILE A 176 8.95 -17.92 1.74
N LEU A 177 8.20 -17.73 2.83
CA LEU A 177 8.42 -18.43 4.10
C LEU A 177 8.16 -19.93 3.96
N ALA A 178 7.12 -20.34 3.22
CA ALA A 178 6.82 -21.75 2.94
C ALA A 178 7.94 -22.44 2.13
N ALA A 179 8.70 -21.70 1.32
CA ALA A 179 9.90 -22.18 0.64
C ALA A 179 11.15 -22.27 1.55
N GLY A 180 11.01 -21.97 2.85
CA GLY A 180 12.10 -21.99 3.81
C GLY A 180 13.13 -20.87 3.59
N ILE A 181 12.68 -19.73 3.04
CA ILE A 181 13.51 -18.56 2.78
C ILE A 181 13.11 -17.48 3.81
N PRO A 182 14.04 -16.96 4.62
CA PRO A 182 13.74 -15.88 5.55
C PRO A 182 13.46 -14.58 4.79
N VAL A 183 12.46 -13.82 5.26
CA VAL A 183 12.18 -12.48 4.74
C VAL A 183 12.85 -11.46 5.66
N VAL A 184 13.75 -10.65 5.10
CA VAL A 184 14.35 -9.52 5.81
C VAL A 184 13.50 -8.29 5.56
N GLU A 185 12.90 -7.75 6.62
CA GLU A 185 12.22 -6.46 6.54
C GLU A 185 13.23 -5.34 6.78
N VAL A 186 13.25 -4.36 5.88
CA VAL A 186 14.00 -3.13 6.07
C VAL A 186 13.23 -2.29 7.07
N PRO A 187 13.78 -2.07 8.28
CA PRO A 187 13.12 -1.20 9.25
C PRO A 187 12.99 0.19 8.64
N ALA A 188 11.88 0.89 8.95
CA ALA A 188 11.65 2.27 8.51
C ALA A 188 12.57 3.27 9.24
N VAL A 189 13.84 2.95 9.46
CA VAL A 189 14.82 3.78 10.14
C VAL A 189 15.92 4.20 9.15
N PRO A 190 16.34 5.47 9.18
CA PRO A 190 17.47 5.91 8.36
C PRO A 190 18.75 5.16 8.72
N GLN A 191 19.65 5.02 7.75
CA GLN A 191 20.94 4.37 7.97
C GLN A 191 21.72 5.04 9.11
N GLY A 192 22.19 4.25 10.07
CA GLY A 192 22.95 4.75 11.23
C GLY A 192 22.11 5.26 12.40
N HIS A 193 20.77 5.16 12.32
CA HIS A 193 19.85 5.54 13.38
C HIS A 193 19.10 4.34 13.93
N GLU A 194 18.86 4.31 15.24
CA GLU A 194 18.17 3.21 15.91
C GLU A 194 16.64 3.28 15.79
N PHE A 195 16.09 4.47 15.54
CA PHE A 195 14.65 4.69 15.39
C PHE A 195 14.35 5.91 14.51
N ILE A 196 13.14 5.95 13.98
CA ILE A 196 12.53 7.12 13.34
C ILE A 196 11.43 7.66 14.24
N VAL A 197 11.23 8.99 14.24
CA VAL A 197 10.04 9.61 14.83
C VAL A 197 9.28 10.30 13.70
N CYS A 198 8.06 9.84 13.44
CA CYS A 198 7.14 10.52 12.54
C CYS A 198 6.22 11.42 13.36
N LEU A 199 6.30 12.73 13.14
CA LEU A 199 5.41 13.71 13.76
C LEU A 199 4.21 13.95 12.84
N THR A 200 3.12 13.21 13.08
CA THR A 200 1.84 13.48 12.41
C THR A 200 1.11 14.60 13.15
N HIS A 201 0.59 15.57 12.39
CA HIS A 201 -0.25 16.63 12.93
C HIS A 201 -1.66 16.47 12.35
N ASP A 202 -2.60 16.06 13.21
CA ASP A 202 -4.01 15.93 12.82
C ASP A 202 -4.63 17.33 12.75
N VAL A 203 -4.86 17.80 11.52
CA VAL A 203 -5.53 19.08 11.27
C VAL A 203 -7.01 18.81 10.98
N ASP A 204 -7.85 18.90 12.01
CA ASP A 204 -9.30 18.64 11.91
C ASP A 204 -10.00 19.55 10.89
N PHE A 205 -9.61 20.84 10.86
CA PHE A 205 -10.20 21.85 9.99
C PHE A 205 -9.13 22.82 9.51
N MET A 206 -9.02 22.98 8.19
CA MET A 206 -8.02 23.88 7.59
C MET A 206 -8.34 25.37 7.79
N ARG A 207 -9.63 25.75 7.78
CA ARG A 207 -10.08 27.15 7.75
C ARG A 207 -11.34 27.33 8.56
N ILE A 208 -11.37 28.28 9.49
CA ILE A 208 -12.60 28.59 10.23
C ILE A 208 -13.64 29.28 9.34
N ARG A 209 -13.18 29.99 8.29
CA ARG A 209 -14.06 30.74 7.38
C ARG A 209 -15.07 29.85 6.63
N ASP A 210 -14.72 28.59 6.42
CA ASP A 210 -15.58 27.64 5.70
C ASP A 210 -16.72 27.09 6.60
N HIS A 211 -16.64 27.36 7.91
CA HIS A 211 -17.60 26.95 8.93
C HIS A 211 -18.45 28.13 9.37
N LYS A 212 -19.74 28.16 9.02
CA LYS A 212 -20.66 29.26 9.35
C LYS A 212 -21.86 28.75 10.12
N PHE A 213 -22.05 29.27 11.32
CA PHE A 213 -23.18 28.91 12.21
C PHE A 213 -23.32 27.39 12.48
N ASP A 214 -22.25 26.62 12.28
CA ASP A 214 -22.24 25.17 12.45
C ASP A 214 -21.61 24.75 13.80
N HIS A 215 -21.58 23.44 14.04
CA HIS A 215 -21.00 22.87 15.25
C HIS A 215 -19.51 23.21 15.43
N THR A 216 -18.77 23.39 14.33
CA THR A 216 -17.35 23.75 14.36
C THR A 216 -17.17 25.19 14.85
N MET A 217 -17.92 26.15 14.30
CA MET A 217 -17.89 27.54 14.75
C MET A 217 -18.32 27.68 16.20
N TRP A 218 -19.46 27.08 16.59
CA TRP A 218 -19.96 27.17 17.96
C TRP A 218 -19.02 26.46 18.95
N GLY A 219 -18.45 25.32 18.54
CA GLY A 219 -17.43 24.62 19.31
C GLY A 219 -16.18 25.47 19.51
N PHE A 220 -15.71 26.16 18.47
CA PHE A 220 -14.64 27.14 18.57
C PHE A 220 -14.98 28.25 19.58
N LEU A 221 -16.12 28.93 19.43
CA LEU A 221 -16.53 30.03 20.31
C LEU A 221 -16.58 29.59 21.77
N ARG A 222 -17.16 28.41 22.05
CA ARG A 222 -17.21 27.84 23.41
C ARG A 222 -15.82 27.56 23.98
N ARG A 223 -14.91 26.96 23.20
CA ARG A 223 -13.55 26.64 23.64
C ARG A 223 -12.68 27.89 23.81
N ALA A 224 -12.79 28.84 22.88
CA ALA A 224 -12.03 30.08 22.90
C ALA A 224 -12.50 31.06 23.98
N SER A 225 -13.76 30.97 24.43
CA SER A 225 -14.32 31.79 25.52
C SER A 225 -14.25 31.07 26.88
N VAL A 226 -15.35 30.43 27.28
CA VAL A 226 -15.52 29.78 28.59
C VAL A 226 -14.46 28.69 28.80
N GLY A 227 -14.15 27.90 27.78
CA GLY A 227 -13.11 26.87 27.88
C GLY A 227 -11.74 27.45 28.23
N SER A 228 -11.36 28.55 27.59
CA SER A 228 -10.06 29.20 27.81
C SER A 228 -9.97 29.84 29.20
N LEU A 229 -11.05 30.44 29.69
CA LEU A 229 -11.12 30.96 31.06
C LEU A 229 -11.02 29.84 32.10
N LEU A 230 -11.72 28.73 31.88
CA LEU A 230 -11.65 27.57 32.78
C LEU A 230 -10.25 26.94 32.80
N ASP A 231 -9.60 26.81 31.66
CA ASP A 231 -8.24 26.26 31.56
C ASP A 231 -7.19 27.17 32.22
N LEU A 232 -7.42 28.49 32.19
CA LEU A 232 -6.59 29.48 32.85
C LEU A 232 -6.71 29.41 34.37
N VAL A 233 -7.93 29.30 34.90
CA VAL A 233 -8.17 29.06 36.34
C VAL A 233 -7.56 27.73 36.78
N LYS A 234 -7.61 26.70 35.92
CA LYS A 234 -6.99 25.39 36.15
C LYS A 234 -5.48 25.36 35.90
N ARG A 235 -4.85 26.49 35.57
CA ARG A 235 -3.40 26.62 35.24
C ARG A 235 -2.93 25.70 34.09
N LYS A 236 -3.85 25.27 33.22
CA LYS A 236 -3.54 24.51 32.00
C LYS A 236 -3.16 25.43 30.82
N ARG A 237 -3.41 26.73 30.94
CA ARG A 237 -3.12 27.74 29.91
C ARG A 237 -2.52 29.01 30.51
N SER A 238 -1.74 29.72 29.70
CA SER A 238 -1.20 31.02 30.07
C SER A 238 -2.22 32.15 29.84
N TRP A 239 -2.04 33.28 30.53
CA TRP A 239 -2.86 34.48 30.32
C TRP A 239 -2.73 35.01 28.88
N ILE A 240 -1.55 34.86 28.29
CA ILE A 240 -1.26 35.25 26.90
C ILE A 240 -2.10 34.42 25.93
N ASP A 241 -2.24 33.11 26.16
CA ASP A 241 -3.05 32.24 25.29
C ASP A 241 -4.54 32.57 25.40
N CYS A 242 -5.02 32.95 26.59
CA CYS A 242 -6.40 33.41 26.75
C CYS A 242 -6.66 34.70 25.96
N LEU A 243 -5.73 35.66 25.99
CA LEU A 243 -5.82 36.89 25.19
C LEU A 243 -5.80 36.61 23.68
N LYS A 244 -4.97 35.66 23.22
CA LYS A 244 -4.96 35.22 21.82
C LYS A 244 -6.31 34.65 21.40
N ASN A 245 -6.91 33.79 22.22
CA ASN A 245 -8.21 33.19 21.93
C ASN A 245 -9.33 34.23 21.92
N LEU A 246 -9.30 35.17 22.86
CA LEU A 246 -10.26 36.27 22.90
C LEU A 246 -10.12 37.18 21.66
N LYS A 247 -8.89 37.51 21.25
CA LYS A 247 -8.62 38.22 20.00
C LYS A 247 -9.18 37.47 18.79
N ALA A 248 -9.00 36.15 18.73
CA ALA A 248 -9.53 35.33 17.64
C ALA A 248 -11.08 35.37 17.57
N ILE A 249 -11.76 35.36 18.72
CA ILE A 249 -13.23 35.57 18.77
C ILE A 249 -13.61 36.93 18.18
N PHE A 250 -12.95 38.01 18.59
CA PHE A 250 -13.26 39.35 18.10
C PHE A 250 -12.93 39.55 16.61
N LEU A 251 -11.90 38.88 16.10
CA LEU A 251 -11.54 38.91 14.69
C LEU A 251 -12.43 38.01 13.82
N LEU A 252 -13.15 37.05 14.40
CA LEU A 252 -13.92 36.07 13.65
C LEU A 252 -14.90 36.69 12.62
N PRO A 253 -15.66 37.76 12.93
CA PRO A 253 -16.49 38.42 11.92
C PRO A 253 -15.67 39.01 10.76
N ALA A 254 -14.51 39.60 11.04
CA ALA A 254 -13.61 40.13 10.02
C ALA A 254 -12.99 39.01 9.15
N VAL A 255 -12.74 37.82 9.72
CA VAL A 255 -12.30 36.64 8.96
C VAL A 255 -13.41 36.18 8.00
N TYR A 256 -14.66 36.13 8.46
CA TYR A 256 -15.80 35.78 7.60
C TYR A 256 -16.04 36.80 6.48
N LEU A 257 -15.84 38.08 6.77
CA LEU A 257 -15.90 39.17 5.78
C LEU A 257 -14.67 39.24 4.88
N ARG A 258 -13.66 38.38 5.08
CA ARG A 258 -12.37 38.37 4.35
C ARG A 258 -11.58 39.68 4.48
N ILE A 259 -11.82 40.43 5.55
CA ILE A 259 -11.10 41.67 5.87
C ILE A 259 -9.74 41.33 6.52
N CYS A 260 -9.68 40.25 7.30
CA CYS A 260 -8.45 39.75 7.87
C CYS A 260 -8.20 38.28 7.49
N LYS A 261 -6.95 37.84 7.69
CA LYS A 261 -6.53 36.47 7.43
C LYS A 261 -7.22 35.49 8.38
N ASP A 262 -7.48 34.29 7.87
CA ASP A 262 -8.00 33.19 8.67
C ASP A 262 -6.88 32.65 9.58
N PHE A 263 -7.06 32.84 10.89
CA PHE A 263 -6.07 32.46 11.89
C PHE A 263 -5.90 30.94 12.04
N TRP A 264 -6.79 30.10 11.49
CA TRP A 264 -6.54 28.64 11.37
C TRP A 264 -5.70 28.31 10.13
N PHE A 265 -5.77 29.13 9.09
CA PHE A 265 -5.02 28.89 7.86
C PHE A 265 -3.56 29.35 7.94
N GLU A 266 -3.23 30.26 8.86
CA GLU A 266 -1.87 30.79 9.02
C GLU A 266 -0.82 29.70 9.32
N ASP A 267 -1.18 28.71 10.13
CA ASP A 267 -0.31 27.56 10.43
C ASP A 267 -0.14 26.68 9.19
N PHE A 268 -1.18 26.50 8.39
CA PHE A 268 -1.11 25.78 7.12
C PHE A 268 -0.18 26.46 6.11
N GLU A 269 -0.27 27.80 5.98
CA GLU A 269 0.68 28.56 5.15
C GLU A 269 2.13 28.41 5.64
N ARG A 270 2.33 28.26 6.95
CA ARG A 270 3.65 28.03 7.53
C ARG A 270 4.17 26.63 7.18
N PHE A 271 3.36 25.58 7.27
CA PHE A 271 3.75 24.23 6.85
C PHE A 271 4.12 24.20 5.37
N LEU A 272 3.28 24.78 4.50
CA LEU A 272 3.58 24.89 3.06
C LEU A 272 4.91 25.60 2.76
N ARG A 273 5.27 26.62 3.54
CA ARG A 273 6.57 27.30 3.39
C ARG A 273 7.74 26.43 3.83
N LEU A 274 7.58 25.65 4.90
CA LEU A 274 8.61 24.74 5.40
C LEU A 274 8.81 23.53 4.46
N GLU A 275 7.74 23.09 3.80
CA GLU A 275 7.73 21.92 2.90
C GLU A 275 7.97 22.28 1.42
N ARG A 276 8.32 23.53 1.09
CA ARG A 276 8.34 24.03 -0.30
C ARG A 276 9.16 23.19 -1.28
N ASP A 277 10.27 22.61 -0.81
CA ASP A 277 11.19 21.80 -1.61
C ASP A 277 11.10 20.29 -1.26
N LEU A 278 10.08 19.90 -0.50
CA LEU A 278 9.80 18.53 -0.11
C LEU A 278 8.54 18.02 -0.84
N LYS A 279 8.42 16.70 -0.97
CA LYS A 279 7.14 16.11 -1.39
C LYS A 279 6.08 16.45 -0.35
N ALA A 280 4.86 16.74 -0.81
CA ALA A 280 3.75 17.08 0.07
C ALA A 280 3.51 15.96 1.09
N THR A 281 3.50 16.31 2.38
CA THR A 281 3.26 15.37 3.49
C THR A 281 1.84 15.47 4.05
N PHE A 282 0.91 16.06 3.28
CA PHE A 282 -0.50 16.17 3.67
C PHE A 282 -1.28 14.92 3.28
N PHE A 283 -1.90 14.30 4.27
CA PHE A 283 -2.86 13.21 4.08
C PHE A 283 -4.27 13.75 4.33
N PHE A 284 -5.15 13.63 3.35
CA PHE A 284 -6.54 14.02 3.50
C PHE A 284 -7.39 12.80 3.82
N ILE A 285 -8.08 12.83 4.95
CA ILE A 285 -9.02 11.78 5.33
C ILE A 285 -10.37 12.12 4.70
N PRO A 286 -10.89 11.30 3.76
CA PRO A 286 -12.20 11.54 3.18
C PRO A 286 -13.29 11.45 4.24
N PHE A 287 -14.37 12.20 4.04
CA PHE A 287 -15.55 12.04 4.89
C PHE A 287 -16.20 10.68 4.62
N LYS A 288 -16.88 10.14 5.63
CA LYS A 288 -17.66 8.90 5.48
C LYS A 288 -18.58 9.01 4.25
N ASN A 289 -18.46 8.04 3.34
CA ASN A 289 -19.19 7.96 2.06
C ASN A 289 -18.89 9.10 1.06
N ARG A 290 -17.75 9.78 1.18
CA ARG A 290 -17.29 10.82 0.25
C ARG A 290 -15.78 10.66 0.01
N PRO A 291 -15.39 9.76 -0.90
CA PRO A 291 -13.99 9.39 -1.11
C PRO A 291 -13.11 10.54 -1.66
N GLY A 292 -13.72 11.59 -2.20
CA GLY A 292 -13.04 12.73 -2.83
C GLY A 292 -13.90 13.30 -3.94
#